data_AF-A0A7H0GUZ6-F1
#
_entry.id   AF-A0A7H0GUZ6-F1
#
_cell.length_a   1.000
_cell.length_b   1.000
_cell.length_c   1.000
_cell.angle_alpha   90.00
_cell.angle_beta   90.00
_cell.angle_gamma   90.00
#
_symmetry.space_group_name_H-M   'P 1'
#
loop_
_entity.id
_entity.type
_entity.pdbx_description
1 polymer ?
#
loop_
_entity_poly.entity_id
_entity_poly.type
_entity_poly.pdbx_seq_one_letter_code
_entity_poly.pdbx_strand_id
1 'polypeptide(L)'
;MTTDPSLPRLVLRADGNPRIGLGHVMRLLALADILRDEFGCVFVIQEPDAVLLIQLQKSCLEVVEMPPSLRVVSQPGWPSTCCALVTFWCLMATALSSVISKPCALM
;
A
#
# COMPACT_ATOMS: atom_id res chain seq x y z
N MET A 1 19.74 -7.81 12.78
CA MET A 1 18.53 -7.87 11.94
C MET A 1 18.76 -8.98 10.94
N THR A 2 18.26 -10.17 11.26
CA THR A 2 18.36 -11.38 10.43
C THR A 2 17.16 -11.43 9.52
N THR A 3 17.36 -11.12 8.24
CA THR A 3 16.33 -11.29 7.21
C THR A 3 16.36 -12.76 6.78
N ASP A 4 15.41 -13.56 7.26
CA ASP A 4 15.25 -14.93 6.81
C ASP A 4 14.38 -14.95 5.54
N PRO A 5 14.92 -15.38 4.38
CA PRO A 5 14.18 -15.40 3.11
C PRO A 5 13.00 -16.38 3.08
N SER A 6 12.82 -17.19 4.13
CA SER A 6 11.70 -18.13 4.24
C SER A 6 10.43 -17.54 4.87
N LEU A 7 10.51 -16.34 5.46
CA LEU A 7 9.34 -15.73 6.09
C LEU A 7 8.31 -15.27 5.05
N PRO A 8 7.01 -15.52 5.27
CA PRO A 8 5.97 -15.00 4.40
C PRO A 8 5.99 -13.45 4.40
N ARG A 9 5.74 -12.86 3.23
CA ARG A 9 5.75 -11.40 3.05
C ARG A 9 4.40 -10.80 3.43
N LEU A 10 4.40 -9.82 4.35
CA LEU A 10 3.20 -9.08 4.75
C LEU A 10 3.29 -7.64 4.22
N VAL A 11 2.33 -7.24 3.39
CA VAL A 11 2.27 -5.89 2.84
C VAL A 11 1.26 -5.06 3.60
N LEU A 12 1.72 -3.99 4.23
CA LEU A 12 0.90 -3.03 4.98
C LEU A 12 0.86 -1.72 4.20
N ARG A 13 -0.33 -1.22 3.91
CA ARG A 13 -0.50 0.07 3.23
C ARG A 13 -1.32 1.01 4.09
N ALA A 14 -0.78 2.19 4.36
CA ALA A 14 -1.52 3.32 4.88
C ALA A 14 -0.93 4.63 4.39
N ASP A 15 -1.81 5.54 4.01
CA ASP A 15 -1.46 6.90 3.60
C ASP A 15 -1.81 7.85 4.76
N GLY A 16 -0.97 8.85 4.98
CA GLY A 16 -1.09 9.78 6.11
C GLY A 16 -0.50 11.13 5.76
N ASN A 17 -1.17 12.21 6.17
CA ASN A 17 -0.68 13.57 6.01
C ASN A 17 -1.31 14.47 7.08
N PRO A 18 -0.87 15.73 7.24
CA PRO A 18 -1.42 16.63 8.26
C PRO A 18 -2.93 16.89 8.18
N ARG A 19 -3.57 16.63 7.03
CA ARG A 19 -5.02 16.83 6.82
C ARG A 19 -5.85 15.62 7.24
N ILE A 20 -5.40 14.40 6.92
CA ILE A 20 -6.12 13.15 7.22
C ILE A 20 -5.68 12.51 8.54
N GLY A 21 -4.54 12.96 9.08
CA GLY A 21 -3.93 12.43 10.29
C GLY A 21 -3.07 11.19 10.06
N LEU A 22 -2.25 10.85 11.06
CA LEU A 22 -1.31 9.71 11.01
C LEU A 22 -1.80 8.48 11.79
N GLY A 23 -3.00 8.53 12.36
CA GLY A 23 -3.49 7.50 13.29
C GLY A 23 -3.59 6.09 12.68
N HIS A 24 -3.87 5.97 11.38
CA HIS A 24 -3.90 4.68 10.69
C HIS A 24 -2.48 4.18 10.36
N VAL A 25 -1.57 5.07 9.99
CA VAL A 25 -0.16 4.74 9.76
C VAL A 25 0.48 4.23 11.04
N MET A 26 0.31 4.94 12.16
CA MET A 26 0.89 4.54 13.46
C MET A 26 0.33 3.21 13.97
N ARG A 27 -0.96 2.93 13.74
CA ARG A 27 -1.56 1.64 14.11
C ARG A 27 -0.98 0.48 13.30
N LEU A 28 -0.79 0.66 11.99
CA LEU A 28 -0.15 -0.36 11.16
C LEU A 28 1.34 -0.50 11.47
N LEU A 29 2.04 0.59 11.80
CA LEU A 29 3.44 0.53 12.22
C LEU A 29 3.60 -0.27 13.51
N ALA A 30 2.75 -0.03 14.51
CA ALA A 30 2.75 -0.82 15.75
C ALA A 30 2.47 -2.31 15.48
N LEU A 31 1.53 -2.60 14.57
CA LEU A 31 1.26 -3.97 14.15
C LEU A 31 2.47 -4.61 13.44
N ALA A 32 3.15 -3.87 12.55
CA ALA A 32 4.37 -4.33 11.89
C ALA A 32 5.46 -4.68 12.90
N ASP A 33 5.62 -3.87 13.94
CA ASP A 33 6.62 -4.09 14.97
C ASP A 33 6.36 -5.36 15.79
N ILE A 34 5.09 -5.70 16.04
CA ILE A 34 4.68 -6.96 16.69
C ILE A 34 4.96 -8.17 15.79
N LEU A 35 4.73 -8.04 14.48
CA LEU A 35 4.78 -9.16 13.52
C LEU A 35 6.13 -9.36 12.85
N ARG A 36 7.11 -8.48 13.08
CA ARG A 36 8.39 -8.44 12.34
C ARG A 36 9.23 -9.72 12.45
N ASP A 37 9.04 -10.51 13.51
CA ASP A 37 9.79 -11.75 13.74
C ASP A 37 9.13 -12.95 13.03
N GLU A 38 7.85 -12.84 12.64
CA GLU A 38 7.06 -13.87 11.96
C GLU A 38 6.85 -13.57 10.47
N PHE A 39 7.00 -12.31 10.05
CA PHE A 39 6.71 -11.86 8.69
C PHE A 39 7.77 -10.91 8.15
N GLY A 40 8.06 -11.07 6.86
CA GLY A 40 8.78 -10.06 6.11
C GLY A 40 7.90 -8.85 5.81
N CYS A 41 7.85 -7.90 6.75
CA CYS A 41 6.96 -6.74 6.65
C CYS A 41 7.44 -5.71 5.61
N VAL A 42 6.56 -5.33 4.70
CA VAL A 42 6.78 -4.27 3.69
C VAL A 42 5.71 -3.21 3.86
N PHE A 43 6.12 -1.96 4.02
CA PHE A 43 5.20 -0.85 4.20
C PHE A 43 5.09 0.00 2.93
N VAL A 44 3.87 0.27 2.49
CA VAL A 44 3.58 1.12 1.32
C VAL A 44 2.92 2.40 1.81
N ILE A 45 3.48 3.55 1.44
CA ILE A 45 2.99 4.86 1.88
C ILE A 45 3.20 5.92 0.79
N GLN A 46 2.26 6.84 0.65
CA GLN A 46 2.38 8.01 -0.24
C GLN A 46 3.01 9.21 0.49
N GLU A 47 4.05 9.79 -0.11
CA GLU A 47 4.71 11.03 0.32
C GLU A 47 4.96 11.13 1.85
N PRO A 48 5.63 10.13 2.47
CA PRO A 48 5.93 10.18 3.89
C PRO A 48 6.93 11.30 4.20
N ASP A 49 6.78 11.94 5.35
CA ASP A 49 7.84 12.82 5.85
C ASP A 49 9.08 12.01 6.28
N ALA A 50 10.22 12.69 6.38
CA ALA A 50 11.50 12.05 6.69
C ALA A 50 11.52 11.38 8.07
N VAL A 51 10.79 11.91 9.05
CA VAL A 51 10.75 11.36 10.41
C VAL A 51 9.98 10.06 10.42
N LEU A 52 8.85 10.02 9.73
CA LEU A 52 8.02 8.84 9.56
C LEU A 52 8.76 7.75 8.79
N LEU A 53 9.49 8.11 7.74
CA LEU A 53 10.28 7.15 6.96
C LEU A 53 11.34 6.45 7.82
N ILE A 54 12.03 7.19 8.71
CA ILE A 54 12.97 6.61 9.69
C ILE A 54 12.27 5.65 10.65
N GLN A 55 11.04 5.95 11.07
CA GLN A 55 10.28 5.05 11.95
C GLN A 55 9.86 3.77 11.23
N LEU A 56 9.35 3.87 10.00
CA LEU A 56 8.95 2.73 9.20
C LEU A 56 10.12 1.76 8.94
N GLN A 57 11.30 2.30 8.63
CA GLN A 57 12.51 1.52 8.38
C GLN A 57 13.04 0.74 9.60
N LYS A 58 12.59 1.08 10.83
CA LYS A 58 12.99 0.34 12.04
C LYS A 58 12.19 -0.94 12.23
N SER A 59 10.93 -0.93 11.81
CA SER A 59 9.99 -2.05 12.06
C SER A 59 9.68 -2.86 10.80
N CYS A 60 9.92 -2.30 9.61
CA CYS A 60 9.68 -2.98 8.33
C CYS A 60 11.01 -3.32 7.62
N LEU A 61 11.04 -4.43 6.89
CA LEU A 61 12.18 -4.81 6.06
C LEU A 61 12.36 -3.87 4.85
N GLU A 62 11.23 -3.39 4.32
CA GLU A 62 11.20 -2.55 3.13
C GLU A 62 10.10 -1.50 3.27
N VAL A 63 10.37 -0.30 2.77
CA VAL A 63 9.40 0.79 2.68
C VAL A 63 9.34 1.23 1.23
N VAL A 64 8.15 1.17 0.63
CA VAL A 64 7.88 1.53 -0.76
C VAL A 64 7.10 2.83 -0.78
N GLU A 65 7.69 3.88 -1.33
CA GLU A 65 7.00 5.14 -1.55
C GLU A 65 6.15 5.08 -2.82
N MET A 66 4.87 5.43 -2.69
CA MET A 66 3.93 5.49 -3.80
C MET A 66 3.90 6.90 -4.38
N PRO A 67 3.88 7.07 -5.73
CA PRO A 67 3.70 8.38 -6.34
C PRO A 67 2.37 9.03 -5.92
N PRO A 68 2.29 10.38 -5.94
CA PRO A 68 1.06 11.10 -5.62
C PRO A 68 -0.10 10.65 -6.51
N SER A 69 -1.25 10.47 -5.89
CA SER A 69 -2.45 10.04 -6.61
C SER A 69 -2.90 11.17 -7.53
N LEU A 70 -2.78 10.94 -8.85
CA LEU A 70 -3.33 11.82 -9.87
C LEU A 70 -4.84 11.91 -9.65
N ARG A 71 -5.32 13.02 -9.08
CA ARG A 71 -6.75 13.32 -9.09
C ARG A 71 -7.14 13.57 -10.55
N VAL A 72 -7.82 12.60 -11.15
CA VAL A 72 -8.56 12.85 -12.37
C VAL A 72 -9.63 13.88 -12.02
N VAL A 73 -9.41 15.14 -12.42
CA VAL A 73 -10.48 16.14 -12.45
C VAL A 73 -11.48 15.62 -13.48
N SER A 74 -12.67 15.24 -13.00
CA SER A 74 -13.79 14.98 -13.90
C SER A 74 -14.10 16.27 -14.66
N GLN A 75 -13.85 16.28 -15.96
CA GLN A 75 -14.27 17.36 -16.85
C GLN A 75 -15.80 17.44 -16.85
N PRO A 76 -16.42 18.64 -16.75
CA PRO A 76 -17.87 18.76 -16.76
C PRO A 76 -18.38 18.53 -18.18
N GLY A 77 -18.84 17.32 -18.49
CA GLY A 77 -19.40 17.04 -19.82
C GLY A 77 -19.68 15.60 -20.22
N TRP A 78 -19.39 14.57 -19.40
CA TRP A 78 -19.72 13.18 -19.78
C TRP A 78 -20.94 12.64 -19.03
N PRO A 79 -21.91 12.02 -19.73
CA PRO A 79 -23.05 11.36 -19.10
C PRO A 79 -22.60 10.09 -18.34
N SER A 80 -23.31 9.85 -17.25
CA SER A 80 -22.99 9.05 -16.07
C SER A 80 -22.86 7.51 -16.27
N THR A 81 -22.40 7.02 -17.42
CA THR A 81 -22.46 5.57 -17.73
C THR A 81 -21.13 4.91 -18.08
N CYS A 82 -20.02 5.66 -18.24
CA CYS A 82 -18.69 5.08 -18.49
C CYS A 82 -17.85 5.00 -17.21
N CYS A 83 -18.30 4.19 -16.25
CA CYS A 83 -17.52 3.78 -15.07
C CYS A 83 -16.66 2.52 -15.35
N ALA A 84 -16.39 2.20 -16.63
CA ALA A 84 -15.75 0.95 -17.02
C ALA A 84 -14.56 1.19 -17.97
N LEU A 85 -13.35 1.16 -17.39
CA LEU A 85 -12.08 0.72 -17.99
C LEU A 85 -11.32 1.66 -18.98
N VAL A 86 -9.99 1.52 -18.95
CA VAL A 86 -9.01 1.80 -20.04
C VAL A 86 -8.55 3.26 -20.18
N THR A 87 -7.38 3.66 -19.63
CA THR A 87 -6.21 3.76 -20.53
C THR A 87 -4.80 3.62 -19.94
N PHE A 88 -4.58 3.40 -18.65
CA PHE A 88 -3.19 3.16 -18.18
C PHE A 88 -2.95 1.92 -17.31
N TRP A 89 -4.02 1.21 -16.93
CA TRP A 89 -3.90 -0.13 -16.32
C TRP A 89 -3.79 -1.27 -17.37
N CYS A 90 -4.07 -1.02 -18.66
CA CYS A 90 -4.21 -2.10 -19.67
C CYS A 90 -2.93 -2.43 -20.48
N LEU A 91 -1.81 -1.72 -20.33
CA LEU A 91 -0.57 -2.07 -21.08
C LEU A 91 0.56 -2.67 -20.24
N MET A 92 0.44 -2.73 -18.91
CA MET A 92 1.44 -3.39 -18.04
C MET A 92 0.85 -4.52 -17.17
N ALA A 93 -0.45 -4.82 -17.31
CA ALA A 93 -1.12 -5.93 -16.63
C ALA A 93 -1.21 -7.21 -17.50
N THR A 94 -0.33 -7.38 -18.49
CA THR A 94 -0.20 -8.62 -19.28
C THR A 94 0.97 -9.49 -18.82
N ALA A 95 1.32 -9.45 -17.52
CA ALA A 95 2.41 -10.28 -17.01
C ALA A 95 2.20 -10.89 -15.61
N LEU A 96 1.09 -10.68 -14.90
CA LEU A 96 0.94 -11.29 -13.57
C LEU A 96 -0.53 -11.54 -13.16
N SER A 97 -1.27 -12.30 -13.97
CA SER A 97 -2.64 -12.75 -13.65
C SER A 97 -2.73 -14.12 -12.96
N SER A 98 -1.65 -14.57 -12.32
CA SER A 98 -1.70 -15.76 -11.47
C SER A 98 -1.23 -15.38 -10.09
N VAL A 99 -2.02 -15.75 -9.08
CA VAL A 99 -1.77 -15.62 -7.63
C VAL A 99 -2.61 -14.50 -6.97
N ILE A 100 -3.62 -14.97 -6.23
CA ILE A 100 -4.48 -14.26 -5.26
C ILE A 100 -5.79 -13.70 -5.85
N SER A 101 -6.63 -14.62 -6.36
CA SER A 101 -8.07 -14.54 -6.16
C SER A 101 -8.44 -15.56 -5.09
N LYS A 102 -8.63 -15.10 -3.85
CA LYS A 102 -9.53 -15.72 -2.87
C LYS A 102 -10.10 -14.61 -1.97
N PRO A 103 -11.35 -14.19 -2.18
CA PRO A 103 -12.01 -13.26 -1.28
C PRO A 103 -12.33 -13.95 0.05
N CYS A 104 -11.97 -13.26 1.12
CA CYS A 104 -12.50 -13.47 2.46
C CYS A 104 -14.02 -13.30 2.40
N ALA A 105 -14.77 -14.36 2.66
CA ALA A 105 -16.20 -14.31 2.99
C ALA A 105 -16.38 -15.11 4.29
N LEU A 106 -16.46 -14.37 5.40
CA LEU A 106 -17.12 -14.81 6.63
C LEU A 106 -18.62 -14.51 6.46
N MET A 107 -19.42 -15.41 7.06
CA MET A 107 -20.89 -15.50 7.11
C MET A 107 -21.58 -16.17 5.92
#